data_AF-A0A4S2FTM6-F1
#
_entry.id   AF-A0A4S2FTM6-F1
#
_cell.length_a   1.000
_cell.length_b   1.000
_cell.length_c   1.000
_cell.angle_alpha   90.00
_cell.angle_beta   90.00
_cell.angle_gamma   90.00
#
_symmetry.space_group_name_H-M   'P 1'
#
loop_
_entity.id
_entity.type
_entity.pdbx_description
1 polymer ?
#
loop_
_entity_poly.entity_id
_entity_poly.type
_entity_poly.pdbx_seq_one_letter_code
_entity_poly.pdbx_strand_id
1 'polypeptide(L)'
;MTAAEFVTAIREITPDESKFTKMPEGFAQIYLDELFIGNKSIHTNVEPENAIIDLMSNYDVSKLIIMIFSFNKSNELKETEPFTFFGWREAFPLAIHKATGEIVEIDWADDNCIVSYIAKDQQSYLDLLFALQENSLSTLFSDRQKWSTEQLAEIAGGSKYQPHLTDLLS
;
A
#
# COMPACT_ATOMS: atom_id res chain seq x y z
N MET A 1 1.44 6.63 -9.35
CA MET A 1 1.11 7.97 -8.80
C MET A 1 2.20 8.47 -7.86
N THR A 2 2.31 9.78 -7.64
CA THR A 2 3.16 10.40 -6.60
C THR A 2 2.55 10.21 -5.20
N ALA A 3 3.32 10.49 -4.14
CA ALA A 3 2.80 10.42 -2.77
C ALA A 3 1.62 11.36 -2.52
N ALA A 4 1.71 12.61 -3.00
CA ALA A 4 0.66 13.61 -2.82
C ALA A 4 -0.63 13.23 -3.56
N GLU A 5 -0.51 12.70 -4.79
CA GLU A 5 -1.65 12.16 -5.54
C GLU A 5 -2.28 10.98 -4.82
N PHE A 6 -1.47 10.05 -4.30
CA PHE A 6 -1.97 8.90 -3.53
C PHE A 6 -2.75 9.33 -2.28
N VAL A 7 -2.20 10.24 -1.48
CA VAL A 7 -2.86 10.74 -0.28
C VAL A 7 -4.17 11.44 -0.61
N THR A 8 -4.19 12.25 -1.68
CA THR A 8 -5.40 12.92 -2.14
C THR A 8 -6.44 11.90 -2.57
N ALA A 9 -6.06 10.94 -3.41
CA ALA A 9 -6.95 9.91 -3.94
C ALA A 9 -7.54 9.03 -2.83
N ILE A 10 -6.73 8.58 -1.86
CA ILE A 10 -7.23 7.80 -0.71
C ILE A 10 -8.25 8.61 0.09
N ARG A 11 -7.93 9.87 0.43
CA ARG A 11 -8.86 10.74 1.18
C ARG A 11 -10.17 10.98 0.44
N GLU A 12 -10.13 11.10 -0.89
CA GLU A 12 -11.32 11.31 -1.72
C GLU A 12 -12.25 10.08 -1.76
N ILE A 13 -11.69 8.87 -1.77
CA ILE A 13 -12.50 7.64 -1.81
C ILE A 13 -12.90 7.12 -0.42
N THR A 14 -12.24 7.59 0.64
CA THR A 14 -12.59 7.22 2.02
C THR A 14 -14.02 7.66 2.35
N PRO A 15 -14.94 6.73 2.65
CA PRO A 15 -16.34 7.07 2.90
C PRO A 15 -16.54 7.73 4.26
N ASP A 16 -17.59 8.55 4.39
CA ASP A 16 -18.04 9.00 5.71
C ASP A 16 -18.60 7.83 6.54
N GLU A 17 -18.53 7.95 7.86
CA GLU A 17 -19.09 6.96 8.82
C GLU A 17 -20.56 6.60 8.51
N SER A 18 -21.33 7.57 8.02
CA SER A 18 -22.74 7.38 7.61
C SER A 18 -22.96 6.31 6.53
N LYS A 19 -21.92 5.95 5.76
CA LYS A 19 -21.99 4.91 4.73
C LYS A 19 -21.98 3.49 5.30
N PHE A 20 -21.59 3.33 6.56
CA PHE A 20 -21.43 2.03 7.22
C PHE A 20 -22.64 1.66 8.09
N THR A 21 -23.80 2.30 7.91
CA THR A 21 -25.01 2.07 8.74
C THR A 21 -25.55 0.65 8.74
N LYS A 22 -25.15 -0.18 7.77
CA LYS A 22 -25.52 -1.61 7.69
C LYS A 22 -24.46 -2.54 8.27
N MET A 23 -23.33 -2.00 8.73
CA MET A 23 -22.22 -2.76 9.28
C MET A 23 -22.34 -2.91 10.80
N PRO A 24 -21.63 -3.88 11.41
CA PRO A 24 -21.60 -4.04 12.86
C PRO A 24 -21.14 -2.76 13.59
N GLU A 25 -21.57 -2.61 14.84
CA GLU A 25 -21.10 -1.52 15.71
C GLU A 25 -19.57 -1.55 15.83
N GLY A 26 -18.95 -0.37 15.75
CA GLY A 26 -17.49 -0.21 15.80
C GLY A 26 -16.75 -0.51 14.49
N PHE A 27 -17.39 -1.14 13.50
CA PHE A 27 -16.75 -1.44 12.21
C PHE A 27 -16.23 -0.18 11.51
N ALA A 28 -17.09 0.84 11.38
CA ALA A 28 -16.75 2.08 10.70
C ALA A 28 -15.55 2.78 11.35
N GLN A 29 -15.51 2.80 12.68
CA GLN A 29 -14.41 3.42 13.42
C GLN A 29 -13.08 2.71 13.16
N ILE A 30 -13.06 1.38 13.15
CA ILE A 30 -11.85 0.60 12.87
C ILE A 30 -11.41 0.84 11.43
N TYR A 31 -12.32 0.67 10.47
CA TYR A 31 -12.02 0.79 9.04
C TYR A 31 -11.51 2.19 8.67
N LEU A 32 -12.12 3.25 9.21
CA LEU A 32 -11.69 4.62 8.96
C LEU A 32 -10.38 4.98 9.67
N ASP A 33 -10.09 4.37 10.82
CA ASP A 33 -8.81 4.56 11.50
C ASP A 33 -7.67 3.91 10.70
N GLU A 34 -7.92 2.75 10.07
CA GLU A 34 -6.98 2.07 9.17
C GLU A 34 -6.70 2.85 7.87
N LEU A 35 -7.62 3.69 7.40
CA LEU A 35 -7.39 4.52 6.20
C LEU A 35 -6.84 5.92 6.53
N PHE A 36 -6.55 6.19 7.80
CA PHE A 36 -6.09 7.50 8.22
C PHE A 36 -4.67 7.80 7.71
N ILE A 37 -4.53 8.95 7.05
CA ILE A 37 -3.24 9.51 6.66
C ILE A 37 -3.13 10.91 7.25
N GLY A 38 -2.25 11.07 8.24
CA GLY A 38 -1.97 12.36 8.87
C GLY A 38 -0.99 13.20 8.05
N ASN A 39 -0.96 14.51 8.32
CA ASN A 39 0.05 15.41 7.77
C ASN A 39 1.22 15.55 8.74
N LYS A 40 2.46 15.60 8.24
CA LYS A 40 3.61 15.98 9.05
C LYS A 40 3.87 17.48 8.95
N SER A 41 4.39 18.04 10.03
CA SER A 41 4.71 19.47 10.12
C SER A 41 5.98 19.87 9.37
N ILE A 42 6.84 18.90 9.06
CA ILE A 42 8.12 19.11 8.36
C ILE A 42 8.02 18.40 7.02
N HIS A 43 8.21 19.17 5.95
CA HIS A 43 8.32 18.64 4.60
C HIS A 43 9.79 18.41 4.24
N THR A 44 10.09 17.22 3.73
CA THR A 44 11.38 16.80 3.22
C THR A 44 11.29 16.73 1.71
N ASN A 45 12.22 17.37 1.01
CA ASN A 45 12.32 17.24 -0.43
C ASN A 45 12.82 15.83 -0.77
N VAL A 46 11.99 15.06 -1.47
CA VAL A 46 12.31 13.72 -1.96
C VAL A 46 12.08 13.72 -3.47
N GLU A 47 12.96 13.03 -4.20
CA GLU A 47 12.82 12.92 -5.66
C GLU A 47 11.50 12.20 -6.03
N PRO A 48 10.73 12.68 -7.04
CA PRO A 48 9.38 12.19 -7.34
C PRO A 48 9.27 10.68 -7.67
N GLU A 49 10.34 10.07 -8.16
CA GLU A 49 10.43 8.63 -8.41
C GLU A 49 10.45 7.79 -7.12
N ASN A 50 10.82 8.39 -6.00
CA ASN A 50 10.87 7.75 -4.69
C ASN A 50 9.54 7.91 -3.93
N ALA A 51 8.44 7.59 -4.59
CA ALA A 51 7.09 7.90 -4.11
C ALA A 51 6.74 7.29 -2.74
N ILE A 52 7.24 6.09 -2.41
CA ILE A 52 7.02 5.48 -1.09
C ILE A 52 7.85 6.21 -0.02
N ILE A 53 9.10 6.55 -0.34
CA ILE A 53 9.97 7.29 0.58
C ILE A 53 9.41 8.70 0.82
N ASP A 54 8.91 9.36 -0.22
CA ASP A 54 8.22 10.65 -0.14
C ASP A 54 6.98 10.54 0.76
N LEU A 55 6.12 9.54 0.51
CA LEU A 55 4.92 9.27 1.31
C LEU A 55 5.27 9.12 2.80
N MET A 56 6.24 8.26 3.11
CA MET A 56 6.64 8.02 4.49
C MET A 56 7.33 9.24 5.10
N SER A 57 8.10 10.01 4.35
CA SER A 57 8.80 11.18 4.88
C SER A 57 7.85 12.32 5.21
N ASN A 58 6.82 12.53 4.39
CA ASN A 58 5.98 13.73 4.41
C ASN A 58 4.58 13.53 4.98
N TYR A 59 4.15 12.29 5.17
CA TYR A 59 2.85 11.97 5.76
C TYR A 59 3.01 11.03 6.96
N ASP A 60 2.03 11.08 7.86
CA ASP A 60 1.89 10.10 8.93
C ASP A 60 1.02 8.95 8.43
N VAL A 61 1.69 7.88 8.02
CA VAL A 61 1.09 6.62 7.54
C VAL A 61 1.11 5.53 8.61
N SER A 62 1.36 5.87 9.89
CA SER A 62 1.50 4.88 10.97
C SER A 62 0.24 4.05 11.24
N LYS A 63 -0.93 4.54 10.80
CA LYS A 63 -2.20 3.82 10.86
C LYS A 63 -2.65 3.25 9.53
N LEU A 64 -2.01 3.66 8.42
CA LEU A 64 -2.47 3.33 7.08
C LEU A 64 -2.31 1.83 6.83
N ILE A 65 -3.44 1.15 6.73
CA ILE A 65 -3.56 -0.25 6.34
C ILE A 65 -4.53 -0.31 5.15
N ILE A 66 -4.06 -0.85 4.03
CA ILE A 66 -4.89 -1.14 2.87
C ILE A 66 -4.88 -2.64 2.68
N MET A 67 -6.04 -3.28 2.94
CA MET A 67 -6.16 -4.74 3.05
C MET A 67 -5.18 -5.31 4.08
N ILE A 68 -4.03 -5.83 3.65
CA ILE A 68 -2.99 -6.40 4.49
C ILE A 68 -1.65 -5.64 4.38
N PHE A 69 -1.63 -4.54 3.63
CA PHE A 69 -0.44 -3.74 3.41
C PHE A 69 -0.37 -2.60 4.42
N SER A 70 0.74 -2.48 5.14
CA SER A 70 1.02 -1.41 6.10
C SER A 70 2.41 -0.81 5.89
N PHE A 71 2.64 0.36 6.50
CA PHE A 71 3.91 1.09 6.42
C PHE A 71 4.60 1.13 7.78
N ASN A 72 5.93 1.07 7.77
CA ASN A 72 6.73 1.36 8.95
C ASN A 72 6.59 2.84 9.33
N LYS A 73 6.99 3.21 10.54
CA LYS A 73 7.18 4.63 10.83
C LYS A 73 8.36 5.17 10.03
N SER A 74 8.35 6.45 9.70
CA SER A 74 9.38 7.05 8.85
C SER A 74 10.79 7.01 9.44
N ASN A 75 10.91 6.96 10.76
CA ASN A 75 12.19 6.80 11.47
C ASN A 75 12.61 5.33 11.62
N GLU A 76 11.86 4.39 11.05
CA GLU A 76 12.08 2.94 11.11
C GLU A 76 12.43 2.35 9.72
N LEU A 77 12.87 3.18 8.78
CA LEU A 77 13.44 2.69 7.51
C LEU A 77 14.73 1.90 7.82
N LYS A 78 14.61 0.57 7.80
CA LYS A 78 15.76 -0.34 7.87
C LYS A 78 16.35 -0.44 6.46
N GLU A 79 17.68 -0.33 6.36
CA GLU A 79 18.38 -0.54 5.11
C GLU A 79 19.37 -1.70 5.23
N THR A 80 19.49 -2.46 4.15
CA THR A 80 20.60 -3.36 3.88
C THR A 80 21.30 -2.92 2.59
N GLU A 81 22.35 -3.62 2.18
CA GLU A 81 23.00 -3.36 0.90
C GLU A 81 22.02 -3.49 -0.29
N PRO A 82 21.20 -4.56 -0.41
CA PRO A 82 20.24 -4.69 -1.52
C PRO A 82 18.88 -4.01 -1.29
N PHE A 83 18.46 -3.75 -0.05
CA PHE A 83 17.06 -3.41 0.25
C PHE A 83 16.87 -2.15 1.10
N THR A 84 15.79 -1.42 0.84
CA THR A 84 15.22 -0.42 1.78
C THR A 84 13.85 -0.93 2.24
N PHE A 85 13.73 -1.28 3.51
CA PHE A 85 12.51 -1.81 4.10
C PHE A 85 11.58 -0.69 4.53
N PHE A 86 10.31 -0.76 4.12
CA PHE A 86 9.38 0.36 4.25
C PHE A 86 8.03 -0.02 4.87
N GLY A 87 7.71 -1.30 4.98
CA GLY A 87 6.39 -1.73 5.44
C GLY A 87 6.24 -3.22 5.57
N TRP A 88 4.99 -3.69 5.61
CA TRP A 88 4.64 -5.10 5.79
C TRP A 88 3.46 -5.48 4.91
N ARG A 89 3.49 -6.71 4.40
CA ARG A 89 2.32 -7.45 3.91
C ARG A 89 2.00 -8.51 4.96
N GLU A 90 1.02 -8.22 5.80
CA GLU A 90 0.70 -8.99 7.00
C GLU A 90 1.95 -9.22 7.88
N ALA A 91 2.54 -10.42 7.83
CA ALA A 91 3.71 -10.81 8.62
C ALA A 91 5.05 -10.68 7.88
N PHE A 92 5.04 -10.39 6.57
CA PHE A 92 6.24 -10.36 5.74
C PHE A 92 6.71 -8.92 5.46
N PRO A 93 8.01 -8.62 5.65
CA PRO A 93 8.55 -7.30 5.34
C PRO A 93 8.41 -6.95 3.85
N LEU A 94 8.06 -5.70 3.58
CA LEU A 94 8.11 -5.11 2.25
C LEU A 94 9.35 -4.24 2.10
N ALA A 95 9.99 -4.37 0.94
CA ALA A 95 11.20 -3.64 0.63
C ALA A 95 11.25 -3.15 -0.81
N ILE A 96 12.04 -2.10 -1.02
CA ILE A 96 12.47 -1.62 -2.33
C ILE A 96 13.80 -2.32 -2.65
N HIS A 97 13.88 -3.06 -3.75
CA HIS A 97 15.13 -3.63 -4.24
C HIS A 97 15.96 -2.54 -4.92
N LYS A 98 17.04 -2.09 -4.29
CA LYS A 98 17.80 -0.88 -4.67
C LYS A 98 18.35 -0.90 -6.09
N ALA A 99 18.70 -2.07 -6.63
CA ALA A 99 19.26 -2.17 -7.98
C ALA A 99 18.21 -2.10 -9.10
N THR A 100 16.93 -2.40 -8.81
CA THR A 100 15.88 -2.43 -9.84
C THR A 100 14.74 -1.44 -9.58
N GLY A 101 14.61 -0.93 -8.34
CA GLY A 101 13.49 -0.12 -7.90
C GLY A 101 12.21 -0.90 -7.62
N GLU A 102 12.21 -2.23 -7.85
CA GLU A 102 11.04 -3.08 -7.68
C GLU A 102 10.63 -3.21 -6.21
N ILE A 103 9.34 -3.34 -6.00
CA ILE A 103 8.76 -3.61 -4.69
C ILE A 103 8.64 -5.11 -4.50
N VAL A 104 9.19 -5.58 -3.40
CA VAL A 104 9.30 -7.01 -3.09
C VAL A 104 8.84 -7.30 -1.67
N GLU A 105 8.31 -8.49 -1.50
CA GLU A 105 8.10 -9.13 -0.21
C GLU A 105 9.32 -9.98 0.12
N ILE A 106 9.85 -9.82 1.33
CA ILE A 106 11.05 -10.50 1.82
C ILE A 106 10.65 -11.55 2.85
N ASP A 107 11.39 -12.65 2.92
CA ASP A 107 11.21 -13.65 3.97
C ASP A 107 11.52 -13.04 5.35
N TRP A 108 10.63 -13.24 6.32
CA TRP A 108 10.81 -12.70 7.67
C TRP A 108 12.02 -13.29 8.40
N ALA A 109 12.45 -14.51 8.02
CA ALA A 109 13.57 -15.23 8.62
C ALA A 109 14.89 -15.05 7.84
N ASP A 110 14.84 -14.61 6.59
CA ASP A 110 16.01 -14.32 5.75
C ASP A 110 15.82 -13.01 4.98
N ASP A 111 16.47 -11.94 5.46
CA ASP A 111 16.34 -10.59 4.91
C ASP A 111 17.01 -10.40 3.54
N ASN A 112 17.51 -11.48 2.93
CA ASN A 112 18.03 -11.51 1.56
C ASN A 112 17.17 -12.34 0.60
N CYS A 113 16.15 -13.05 1.10
CA CYS A 113 15.30 -13.91 0.28
C CYS A 113 14.05 -13.16 -0.19
N ILE A 114 13.93 -12.92 -1.50
CA ILE A 114 12.70 -12.39 -2.10
C ILE A 114 11.68 -13.53 -2.22
N VAL A 115 10.54 -13.38 -1.55
CA VAL A 115 9.43 -14.33 -1.58
C VAL A 115 8.50 -14.03 -2.76
N SER A 116 8.23 -12.74 -3.01
CA SER A 116 7.33 -12.31 -4.07
C SER A 116 7.69 -10.93 -4.61
N TYR A 117 7.36 -10.70 -5.89
CA TYR A 117 7.42 -9.40 -6.53
C TYR A 117 6.03 -8.76 -6.50
N ILE A 118 5.95 -7.54 -5.98
CA ILE A 118 4.69 -6.85 -5.70
C ILE A 118 4.39 -5.78 -6.75
N ALA A 119 5.39 -4.98 -7.14
CA ALA A 119 5.22 -3.97 -8.18
C ALA A 119 6.55 -3.62 -8.85
N LYS A 120 6.48 -3.10 -10.07
CA LYS A 120 7.67 -2.73 -10.87
C LYS A 120 8.48 -1.58 -10.28
N ASP A 121 7.82 -0.67 -9.57
CA ASP A 121 8.41 0.51 -8.98
C ASP A 121 7.49 1.07 -7.87
N GLN A 122 8.00 2.07 -7.14
CA GLN A 122 7.30 2.70 -6.04
C GLN A 122 5.97 3.35 -6.46
N GLN A 123 5.91 3.94 -7.65
CA GLN A 123 4.70 4.62 -8.13
C GLN A 123 3.59 3.62 -8.46
N SER A 124 3.95 2.50 -9.08
CA SER A 124 3.05 1.41 -9.45
C SER A 124 2.53 0.67 -8.22
N TYR A 125 3.34 0.60 -7.16
CA TYR A 125 2.88 0.09 -5.87
C TYR A 125 1.80 0.99 -5.27
N LEU A 126 1.97 2.32 -5.28
CA LEU A 126 0.91 3.23 -4.82
C LEU A 126 -0.34 3.16 -5.70
N ASP A 127 -0.17 3.02 -7.02
CA ASP A 127 -1.30 2.79 -7.93
C ASP A 127 -2.04 1.49 -7.61
N LEU A 128 -1.30 0.41 -7.33
CA LEU A 128 -1.85 -0.87 -6.92
C LEU A 128 -2.62 -0.76 -5.60
N LEU A 129 -2.04 -0.14 -4.57
CA LEU A 129 -2.70 0.05 -3.28
C LEU A 129 -4.01 0.83 -3.43
N PHE A 130 -4.00 1.90 -4.24
CA PHE A 130 -5.23 2.64 -4.52
C PHE A 130 -6.30 1.76 -5.19
N ALA A 131 -5.93 1.00 -6.22
CA ALA A 131 -6.86 0.11 -6.91
C ALA A 131 -7.39 -1.01 -6.01
N LEU A 132 -6.56 -1.57 -5.13
CA LEU A 132 -6.96 -2.55 -4.11
C LEU A 132 -7.96 -1.95 -3.12
N GLN A 133 -7.77 -0.68 -2.74
CA GLN A 133 -8.70 0.02 -1.88
C GLN A 133 -10.05 0.26 -2.58
N GLU A 134 -10.04 0.61 -3.88
CA GLU A 134 -11.28 0.70 -4.66
C GLU A 134 -12.01 -0.66 -4.74
N ASN A 135 -11.27 -1.76 -4.88
CA ASN A 135 -11.84 -3.11 -4.82
C ASN A 135 -12.45 -3.41 -3.45
N SER A 136 -11.76 -3.03 -2.37
CA SER A 136 -12.25 -3.22 -1.00
C SER A 136 -13.56 -2.48 -0.78
N LEU A 137 -13.65 -1.21 -1.17
CA LEU A 137 -14.87 -0.41 -1.07
C LEU A 137 -16.00 -0.95 -1.95
N SER A 138 -15.69 -1.32 -3.20
CA SER A 138 -16.67 -1.86 -4.13
C SER A 138 -17.26 -3.18 -3.61
N THR A 139 -16.43 -4.04 -3.04
CA THR A 139 -16.87 -5.30 -2.43
C THR A 139 -17.72 -5.00 -1.20
N LEU A 140 -17.24 -4.12 -0.32
CA LEU A 140 -17.91 -3.77 0.93
C LEU A 140 -19.32 -3.20 0.73
N PHE A 141 -19.55 -2.39 -0.32
CA PHE A 141 -20.83 -1.71 -0.51
C PHE A 141 -21.71 -2.28 -1.63
N SER A 142 -21.17 -3.12 -2.51
CA SER A 142 -21.90 -3.62 -3.69
C SER A 142 -21.69 -5.10 -3.99
N ASP A 143 -20.90 -5.82 -3.20
CA ASP A 143 -20.54 -7.24 -3.40
C ASP A 143 -19.93 -7.50 -4.80
N ARG A 144 -19.22 -6.51 -5.34
CA ARG A 144 -18.56 -6.58 -6.65
C ARG A 144 -17.13 -6.08 -6.57
N GLN A 145 -16.22 -6.76 -7.25
CA GLN A 145 -14.88 -6.23 -7.49
C GLN A 145 -14.92 -5.24 -8.65
N LYS A 146 -14.21 -4.12 -8.51
CA LYS A 146 -14.08 -3.10 -9.56
C LYS A 146 -13.04 -3.51 -10.61
N TRP A 147 -11.95 -4.12 -10.16
CA TRP A 147 -10.78 -4.51 -10.92
C TRP A 147 -10.56 -6.03 -10.82
N SER A 148 -10.31 -6.68 -11.95
CA SER A 148 -9.88 -8.08 -11.97
C SER A 148 -8.41 -8.24 -11.57
N THR A 149 -8.00 -9.47 -11.26
CA THR A 149 -6.61 -9.82 -10.96
C THR A 149 -5.66 -9.41 -12.09
N GLU A 150 -6.06 -9.59 -13.35
CA GLU A 150 -5.26 -9.19 -14.52
C GLU A 150 -5.11 -7.67 -14.60
N GLN A 151 -6.18 -6.92 -14.34
CA GLN A 151 -6.11 -5.45 -14.35
C GLN A 151 -5.22 -4.93 -13.24
N LEU A 152 -5.28 -5.53 -12.04
CA LEU A 152 -4.40 -5.19 -10.93
C LEU A 152 -2.94 -5.56 -11.22
N ALA A 153 -2.68 -6.70 -11.88
CA ALA A 153 -1.35 -7.07 -12.31
C ALA A 153 -0.78 -6.05 -13.32
N GLU A 154 -1.58 -5.59 -14.28
CA GLU A 154 -1.17 -4.54 -15.22
C GLU A 154 -0.85 -3.22 -14.51
N ILE A 155 -1.66 -2.82 -13.52
CA ILE A 155 -1.39 -1.65 -12.67
C ILE A 155 -0.06 -1.82 -11.92
N ALA A 156 0.20 -3.01 -11.38
CA ALA A 156 1.45 -3.32 -10.68
C ALA A 156 2.69 -3.37 -11.59
N GLY A 157 2.49 -3.45 -12.92
CA GLY A 157 3.57 -3.44 -13.91
C GLY A 157 3.65 -4.69 -14.80
N GLY A 158 2.62 -5.53 -14.82
CA GLY A 158 2.46 -6.69 -15.70
C GLY A 158 2.40 -8.04 -14.95
N SER A 159 2.29 -9.12 -15.73
CA SER A 159 2.04 -10.48 -15.23
C SER A 159 3.06 -11.02 -14.23
N LYS A 160 4.29 -10.50 -14.21
CA LYS A 160 5.31 -10.85 -13.19
C LYS A 160 4.78 -10.61 -11.76
N TYR A 161 3.97 -9.56 -11.58
CA TYR A 161 3.44 -9.14 -10.28
C TYR A 161 2.05 -9.74 -10.01
N GLN A 162 1.55 -10.66 -10.82
CA GLN A 162 0.25 -11.27 -10.60
C GLN A 162 0.16 -12.27 -9.43
N PRO A 163 1.18 -13.12 -9.14
CA PRO A 163 1.00 -14.25 -8.21
C PRO A 163 0.45 -13.86 -6.84
N HIS A 164 0.98 -12.80 -6.23
CA HIS A 164 0.56 -12.35 -4.89
C HIS A 164 -0.88 -11.79 -4.85
N LEU A 165 -1.44 -11.39 -5.99
CA LEU A 165 -2.81 -10.86 -6.10
C LEU A 165 -3.87 -11.97 -6.09
N THR A 166 -3.50 -13.17 -6.52
CA THR A 166 -4.45 -14.30 -6.55
C THR A 166 -4.91 -14.66 -5.14
N ASP A 167 -3.98 -14.68 -4.19
CA ASP A 167 -4.26 -14.95 -2.78
C ASP A 167 -5.06 -13.84 -2.09
N LEU A 168 -4.95 -12.60 -2.59
CA LEU A 168 -5.60 -11.43 -2.02
C LEU A 168 -7.08 -11.30 -2.41
N LEU A 169 -7.46 -11.85 -3.55
CA LEU A 169 -8.76 -11.62 -4.19
C LEU A 169 -9.65 -12.87 -4.25
N SER A 170 -9.12 -14.02 -3.84
CA SER A 170 -9.81 -15.31 -3.71
C SER A 170 -10.74 -15.37 -2.51
#